data_AF-A0A7W6HGE5-F1
#
_entry.id   AF-A0A7W6HGE5-F1
#
_cell.length_a   1.000
_cell.length_b   1.000
_cell.length_c   1.000
_cell.angle_alpha   90.00
_cell.angle_beta   90.00
_cell.angle_gamma   90.00
#
_symmetry.space_group_name_H-M   'P 1'
#
loop_
_entity.id
_entity.type
_entity.pdbx_description
1 polymer ?
#
loop_
_entity_poly.entity_id
_entity_poly.type
_entity_poly.pdbx_seq_one_letter_code
_entity_poly.pdbx_strand_id
1 'polypeptide(L)'
;MSQRDTLPAAVDFENRGSLSGIGDVHLRKLAADCDAWCLWMEEFRAALSTPAGQTEWDVLMRHEQDEVTAAHRRVQDEIIAREETRPATSR
;
A
#
# COMPACT_ATOMS: atom_id res chain seq x y z
N MET A 1 11.51 15.64 -9.67
CA MET A 1 10.74 14.44 -9.26
C MET A 1 10.04 14.81 -7.97
N SER A 2 8.72 14.79 -7.98
CA SER A 2 7.91 15.05 -6.79
C SER A 2 8.05 13.86 -5.84
N GLN A 3 8.02 14.05 -4.52
CA GLN A 3 7.99 12.93 -3.56
C GLN A 3 6.82 11.96 -3.82
N ARG A 4 5.75 12.42 -4.49
CA ARG A 4 4.65 11.55 -4.94
C ARG A 4 5.02 10.55 -6.03
N ASP A 5 6.09 10.78 -6.79
CA ASP A 5 6.47 9.93 -7.93
C ASP A 5 6.93 8.52 -7.47
N THR A 6 7.18 8.34 -6.17
CA THR A 6 7.63 7.06 -5.59
C THR A 6 6.56 6.33 -4.80
N LEU A 7 5.39 6.93 -4.56
CA LEU A 7 4.31 6.30 -3.80
C LEU A 7 3.50 5.35 -4.71
N PRO A 8 3.02 4.21 -4.18
CA PRO A 8 2.07 3.36 -4.90
C PRO A 8 0.81 4.15 -5.27
N ALA A 9 0.28 3.89 -6.47
CA ALA A 9 -0.95 4.53 -6.96
C ALA A 9 -2.16 4.34 -6.04
N ALA A 10 -2.12 3.34 -5.14
CA ALA A 10 -3.13 3.11 -4.12
C ALA A 10 -3.35 4.33 -3.20
N VAL A 11 -2.33 5.17 -3.01
CA VAL A 11 -2.40 6.37 -2.14
C VAL A 11 -3.38 7.41 -2.68
N ASP A 12 -3.57 7.50 -4.01
CA ASP A 12 -4.47 8.46 -4.64
C ASP A 12 -5.97 8.13 -4.43
N PHE A 13 -6.28 6.94 -3.89
CA PHE A 13 -7.65 6.53 -3.59
C PHE A 13 -8.03 6.93 -2.17
N GLU A 14 -8.78 8.03 -2.06
CA GLU A 14 -9.18 8.65 -0.78
C GLU A 14 -10.00 7.72 0.11
N ASN A 15 -10.86 6.87 -0.46
CA ASN A 15 -11.77 6.02 0.29
C ASN A 15 -12.18 4.76 -0.47
N ARG A 16 -12.86 3.84 0.21
CA ARG A 16 -13.31 2.57 -0.37
C ARG A 16 -14.27 2.75 -1.55
N GLY A 17 -15.10 3.79 -1.55
CA GLY A 17 -15.99 4.10 -2.68
C GLY A 17 -15.22 4.37 -3.97
N SER A 18 -14.05 5.02 -3.89
CA SER A 18 -13.19 5.28 -5.04
C SER A 18 -12.58 4.01 -5.67
N LEU A 19 -12.56 2.88 -4.94
CA LEU A 19 -12.07 1.59 -5.40
C LEU A 19 -13.15 0.73 -6.08
N SER A 20 -14.43 1.07 -5.90
CA SER A 20 -15.57 0.24 -6.35
C SER A 20 -15.60 -0.01 -7.87
N GLY A 21 -15.09 0.93 -8.67
CA GLY A 21 -15.02 0.80 -10.13
C GLY A 21 -13.77 0.05 -10.64
N ILE A 22 -12.83 -0.30 -9.77
CA ILE A 22 -11.58 -0.96 -10.14
C ILE A 22 -11.84 -2.46 -10.26
N GLY A 23 -11.34 -3.10 -11.32
CA GLY A 23 -11.45 -4.55 -11.49
C GLY A 23 -10.57 -5.33 -10.49
N ASP A 24 -10.96 -6.55 -10.13
CA ASP A 24 -10.27 -7.37 -9.11
C ASP A 24 -8.77 -7.57 -9.38
N VAL A 25 -8.39 -7.76 -10.64
CA VAL A 25 -6.96 -7.90 -11.03
C VAL A 25 -6.18 -6.63 -10.69
N HIS A 26 -6.79 -5.46 -10.92
CA HIS A 26 -6.15 -4.18 -10.61
C HIS A 26 -6.11 -3.92 -9.11
N LEU A 27 -7.14 -4.30 -8.34
CA LEU A 27 -7.09 -4.21 -6.88
C LEU A 27 -5.94 -5.04 -6.30
N ARG A 28 -5.78 -6.29 -6.76
CA ARG A 28 -4.66 -7.14 -6.33
C ARG A 28 -3.32 -6.56 -6.72
N LYS A 29 -3.22 -5.94 -7.90
CA LYS A 29 -2.01 -5.23 -8.30
C LYS A 29 -1.72 -4.04 -7.37
N LEU A 30 -2.71 -3.22 -7.04
CA LEU A 30 -2.53 -2.10 -6.10
C LEU A 30 -2.05 -2.58 -4.73
N ALA A 31 -2.59 -3.69 -4.22
CA ALA A 31 -2.11 -4.29 -2.98
C ALA A 31 -0.64 -4.77 -3.11
N ALA A 32 -0.31 -5.49 -4.18
CA ALA A 32 1.06 -5.95 -4.42
C ALA A 32 2.06 -4.80 -4.59
N ASP A 33 1.65 -3.70 -5.23
CA ASP A 33 2.48 -2.50 -5.38
C ASP A 33 2.74 -1.84 -4.00
N CYS A 34 1.75 -1.83 -3.09
CA CYS A 34 1.95 -1.41 -1.70
C CYS A 34 2.94 -2.32 -0.95
N ASP A 35 2.79 -3.64 -1.07
CA ASP A 35 3.69 -4.61 -0.42
C ASP A 35 5.13 -4.45 -0.93
N ALA A 36 5.31 -4.31 -2.24
CA ALA A 36 6.61 -4.11 -2.85
C ALA A 36 7.28 -2.81 -2.37
N TRP A 37 6.50 -1.73 -2.22
CA TRP A 37 7.00 -0.48 -1.68
C TRP A 37 7.43 -0.62 -0.22
N CYS A 38 6.62 -1.26 0.63
CA CYS A 38 6.99 -1.51 2.03
C CYS A 38 8.29 -2.32 2.14
N LEU A 39 8.43 -3.38 1.34
CA LEU A 39 9.65 -4.19 1.30
C LEU A 39 10.87 -3.36 0.91
N TRP A 40 10.76 -2.57 -0.16
CA TRP A 40 11.85 -1.70 -0.61
C TRP A 40 12.28 -0.70 0.47
N MET A 41 11.31 -0.14 1.20
CA MET A 41 11.57 0.79 2.31
C MET A 41 12.29 0.12 3.48
N GLU A 42 11.92 -1.12 3.83
CA GLU A 42 12.59 -1.91 4.85
C GLU A 42 14.02 -2.29 4.44
N GLU A 43 14.22 -2.71 3.19
CA GLU A 43 15.53 -3.01 2.62
C GLU A 43 16.44 -1.78 2.66
N PHE A 44 15.93 -0.61 2.27
CA PHE A 44 16.68 0.63 2.32
C PHE A 44 17.03 1.01 3.77
N ARG A 45 16.07 0.92 4.69
CA ARG A 45 16.28 1.16 6.11
C ARG A 45 17.37 0.24 6.68
N ALA A 46 17.33 -1.05 6.32
CA ALA A 46 18.31 -2.03 6.78
C ALA A 46 19.72 -1.80 6.20
N ALA A 47 19.83 -1.18 5.02
CA ALA A 47 21.09 -0.80 4.41
C ALA A 47 21.77 0.40 5.12
N LEU A 48 21.04 1.16 5.93
CA LEU A 48 21.61 2.25 6.72
C LEU A 48 22.50 1.69 7.83
N SER A 49 23.80 1.95 7.72
CA SER A 49 24.84 1.37 8.58
C SER A 49 24.91 1.93 9.99
N THR A 50 24.21 3.03 10.28
CA THR A 50 24.26 3.70 11.59
C THR A 50 22.87 3.77 12.24
N PRO A 51 22.78 3.62 13.57
CA PRO A 51 21.52 3.82 14.29
C PRO A 51 20.93 5.23 14.11
N ALA A 52 21.79 6.25 13.99
CA ALA A 52 21.36 7.62 13.74
C ALA A 52 20.69 7.76 12.37
N GLY A 53 21.28 7.18 11.31
CA GLY A 53 20.68 7.18 9.97
C GLY A 53 19.34 6.45 9.93
N GLN A 54 19.21 5.30 10.60
CA GLN A 54 17.93 4.60 10.71
C GLN A 54 16.86 5.43 11.44
N THR A 55 17.25 6.15 12.50
CA THR A 55 16.34 7.03 13.24
C THR A 55 15.88 8.21 12.38
N GLU A 56 16.80 8.84 11.66
CA GLU A 56 16.47 9.95 10.75
C GLU A 56 15.55 9.48 9.62
N TRP A 57 15.82 8.31 9.04
CA TRP A 57 14.95 7.66 8.06
C TRP A 57 13.54 7.41 8.60
N ASP A 58 13.42 6.83 9.81
CA ASP A 58 12.14 6.56 10.46
C ASP A 58 11.33 7.83 10.74
N VAL A 59 11.99 8.97 10.92
CA VAL A 59 11.33 10.27 11.07
C VAL A 59 10.89 10.82 9.72
N LEU A 60 11.78 10.80 8.72
CA LEU A 60 11.51 11.34 7.39
C LEU A 60 10.41 10.58 6.66
N MET A 61 10.41 9.25 6.77
CA MET A 61 9.52 8.37 6.00
C MET A 61 8.21 8.03 6.71
N ARG A 62 8.01 8.53 7.94
CA ARG A 62 6.85 8.18 8.76
C ARG A 62 5.54 8.50 8.06
N HIS A 63 5.47 9.69 7.46
CA HIS A 63 4.25 10.15 6.82
C HIS A 63 3.90 9.28 5.60
N GLU A 64 4.87 9.01 4.72
CA GLU A 64 4.66 8.14 3.57
C GLU A 64 4.30 6.71 3.99
N GLN A 65 4.95 6.17 5.03
CA GLN A 65 4.62 4.85 5.57
C GLN A 65 3.18 4.79 6.09
N ASP A 66 2.72 5.83 6.80
CA ASP A 66 1.34 5.93 7.28
C ASP A 66 0.36 5.99 6.11
N GLU A 67 0.67 6.77 5.06
CA GLU A 67 -0.17 6.88 3.86
C GLU A 67 -0.27 5.56 3.10
N VAL A 68 0.86 4.90 2.84
CA VAL A 68 0.90 3.60 2.14
C VAL A 68 0.22 2.51 2.96
N THR A 69 0.42 2.49 4.27
CA THR A 69 -0.25 1.54 5.17
C THR A 69 -1.76 1.73 5.14
N ALA A 70 -2.22 2.98 5.21
CA ALA A 70 -3.65 3.30 5.14
C ALA A 70 -4.24 2.93 3.77
N ALA A 71 -3.53 3.22 2.67
CA ALA A 71 -3.94 2.87 1.32
C ALA A 71 -4.01 1.36 1.12
N HIS A 72 -2.99 0.63 1.56
CA HIS A 72 -2.95 -0.82 1.47
C HIS A 72 -4.14 -1.45 2.21
N ARG A 73 -4.41 -0.99 3.44
CA ARG A 73 -5.57 -1.44 4.21
C ARG A 73 -6.89 -1.20 3.47
N ARG A 74 -7.09 -0.01 2.88
CA ARG A 74 -8.30 0.29 2.09
C ARG A 74 -8.48 -0.67 0.90
N VAL A 75 -7.39 -0.99 0.20
CA VAL A 75 -7.41 -1.94 -0.93
C VAL A 75 -7.73 -3.36 -0.44
N GLN A 76 -7.11 -3.81 0.65
CA GLN A 76 -7.36 -5.13 1.24
C GLN A 76 -8.81 -5.27 1.72
N ASP A 77 -9.33 -4.27 2.43
CA ASP A 77 -10.72 -4.26 2.91
C ASP A 77 -11.73 -4.37 1.75
N GLU A 78 -11.44 -3.73 0.60
CA GLU A 78 -12.27 -3.85 -0.60
C GLU A 78 -12.16 -5.24 -1.25
N ILE A 79 -10.96 -5.82 -1.33
CA ILE A 79 -10.77 -7.18 -1.85
C ILE A 79 -11.57 -8.18 -1.00
N ILE A 80 -11.42 -8.14 0.32
CA ILE A 80 -12.10 -9.04 1.25
C ILE A 80 -13.61 -8.94 1.09
N ALA A 81 -14.16 -7.73 1.07
CA ALA A 81 -15.60 -7.55 0.95
C ALA A 81 -16.17 -8.02 -0.39
N ARG A 82 -15.39 -7.99 -1.49
CA ARG A 82 -15.79 -8.59 -2.77
C ARG A 82 -15.80 -10.11 -2.73
N GLU A 83 -14.88 -10.69 -1.98
CA GLU A 83 -14.80 -12.13 -1.77
C GLU A 83 -15.97 -12.61 -0.90
N GLU A 84 -16.35 -11.85 0.13
CA GLU A 84 -17.50 -12.14 0.99
C GLU A 84 -18.86 -11.98 0.28
N THR A 85 -18.97 -11.07 -0.68
CA THR A 85 -20.21 -10.82 -1.44
C THR A 85 -20.37 -11.72 -2.66
N ARG A 86 -19.32 -12.46 -3.04
CA ARG A 86 -19.38 -13.40 -4.16
C ARG A 86 -20.20 -14.63 -3.74
N PRO A 87 -21.30 -14.96 -4.43
CA PRO A 87 -22.06 -16.17 -4.11
C PRO A 87 -21.13 -17.38 -4.23
N ALA A 88 -21.20 -18.29 -3.25
CA ALA A 88 -20.49 -19.56 -3.31
C ALA A 88 -20.96 -20.28 -4.58
N THR A 89 -20.14 -20.25 -5.62
CA THR A 89 -20.41 -21.02 -6.84
C THR A 89 -20.32 -22.49 -6.44
N SER A 90 -21.45 -23.11 -6.15
CA SER A 90 -21.55 -24.54 -5.90
C SER A 90 -20.92 -25.29 -7.08
N ARG A 91 -19.87 -26.05 -6.80
CA ARG A 91 -19.41 -27.16 -7.63
C ARG A 91 -19.65 -28.44 -6.85
#